data_AF-A0A927T7N2-F1
#
_entry.id   AF-A0A927T7N2-F1
#
_cell.length_a   1.000
_cell.length_b   1.000
_cell.length_c   1.000
_cell.angle_alpha   90.00
_cell.angle_beta   90.00
_cell.angle_gamma   90.00
#
_symmetry.space_group_name_H-M   'P 1'
#
loop_
_entity.id
_entity.type
_entity.pdbx_description
1 polymer ?
#
loop_
_entity_poly.entity_id
_entity_poly.type
_entity_poly.pdbx_seq_one_letter_code
_entity_poly.pdbx_strand_id
1 'polypeptide(L)' 'MSYGNRVFCCPYYCYDAPRAVKCEGGRVELPDRAAARDYFGQYCASVEGWRRCTVARAMSRFYERESF' A
#
# COMPACT_ATOMS: atom_id res chain seq x y z
N MET A 1 7.67 -5.90 -14.91
CA MET A 1 6.20 -6.10 -14.98
C MET A 1 5.59 -5.53 -13.71
N SER A 2 5.08 -4.30 -13.79
CA SER A 2 4.17 -3.75 -12.78
C SER A 2 2.87 -4.56 -12.83
N TYR A 3 2.13 -4.68 -11.73
CA TYR A 3 0.83 -5.37 -11.67
C TYR A 3 -0.21 -4.57 -12.49
N GLY A 4 -0.09 -4.67 -13.81
CA GLY A 4 -0.81 -3.89 -14.80
C GLY A 4 -2.32 -4.00 -14.65
N ASN A 5 -2.97 -2.84 -14.74
CA ASN A 5 -4.42 -2.58 -14.68
C ASN A 5 -5.06 -2.41 -13.29
N ARG A 6 -4.30 -2.31 -12.19
CA ARG A 6 -4.87 -1.86 -10.91
C ARG A 6 -4.52 -0.41 -10.65
N VAL A 7 -5.54 0.43 -10.59
CA VAL A 7 -5.38 1.80 -10.08
C VAL A 7 -5.14 1.68 -8.57
N PHE A 8 -3.89 1.85 -8.15
CA PHE A 8 -3.57 1.97 -6.73
C PHE A 8 -4.23 3.26 -6.21
N CYS A 9 -5.14 3.10 -5.24
CA CYS A 9 -5.89 4.22 -4.63
C CYS A 9 -5.24 4.70 -3.32
N CYS A 10 -4.24 4.00 -2.81
CA CYS A 10 -3.54 4.38 -1.59
C CYS A 10 -2.74 5.68 -1.81
N PRO A 11 -2.94 6.73 -0.99
CA PRO A 11 -2.24 8.00 -1.15
C PRO A 11 -0.73 7.90 -0.89
N TYR A 12 -0.30 6.91 -0.08
CA TYR A 12 1.11 6.70 0.27
C TYR A 12 1.84 5.80 -0.73
N TYR A 13 1.19 5.35 -1.80
CA TYR A 13 1.79 4.46 -2.79
C TYR A 13 2.87 5.18 -3.60
N CYS A 14 4.03 4.54 -3.78
CA CYS A 14 5.09 5.06 -4.64
C CYS A 14 5.25 4.21 -5.91
N TYR A 15 5.61 2.93 -5.75
CA TYR A 15 5.76 1.99 -6.85
C TYR A 15 5.66 0.54 -6.37
N ASP A 16 5.28 -0.35 -7.29
CA ASP A 16 5.25 -1.79 -7.08
C ASP A 16 6.45 -2.50 -7.72
N ALA A 17 6.84 -3.63 -7.14
CA ALA A 17 7.84 -4.54 -7.66
C ALA A 17 7.28 -5.97 -7.60
N PRO A 18 7.91 -6.96 -8.27
CA PRO A 18 7.45 -8.34 -8.19
C PRO A 18 7.41 -8.83 -6.73
N ARG A 19 6.21 -9.13 -6.22
CA ARG A 19 5.91 -9.53 -4.84
C ARG A 19 6.15 -8.47 -3.76
N ALA A 20 6.30 -7.20 -4.12
CA ALA A 20 6.51 -6.15 -3.14
C ALA A 20 5.82 -4.84 -3.54
N VAL A 21 5.45 -4.04 -2.53
CA VAL A 21 5.01 -2.65 -2.73
C VAL A 21 5.88 -1.75 -1.89
N LYS A 22 6.33 -0.64 -2.50
CA LYS A 22 6.99 0.44 -1.78
C LYS A 22 6.02 1.62 -1.64
N CYS A 23 5.90 2.08 -0.41
CA CYS A 23 5.11 3.23 0.00
C CYS A 23 5.98 4.14 0.86
N GLU A 24 5.50 5.34 1.16
CA GLU A 24 6.22 6.31 2.01
C GLU A 24 6.60 5.73 3.37
N GLY A 25 5.74 4.89 3.95
CA GLY A 25 5.97 4.23 5.23
C GLY A 25 6.91 3.01 5.17
N GLY A 26 7.41 2.62 3.99
CA GLY A 26 8.39 1.55 3.84
C GLY A 26 8.09 0.57 2.71
N ARG A 27 8.66 -0.65 2.82
CA ARG A 27 8.55 -1.72 1.83
C ARG A 27 7.84 -2.92 2.44
N VAL A 28 6.77 -3.38 1.81
CA VAL A 28 6.09 -4.62 2.16
C VAL A 28 6.47 -5.67 1.14
N GLU A 29 7.14 -6.73 1.59
CA GLU A 29 7.49 -7.89 0.79
C GLU A 29 6.59 -9.06 1.13
N LEU A 30 6.10 -9.73 0.10
CA LEU A 30 5.17 -10.85 0.24
C LEU A 30 5.76 -12.14 -0.33
N PRO A 31 5.38 -13.29 0.24
CA PRO A 31 6.05 -14.56 -0.04
C PRO A 31 5.93 -14.95 -1.53
N ASP A 32 4.76 -14.72 -2.11
CA ASP A 32 4.43 -15.10 -3.48
C ASP A 32 3.55 -14.05 -4.19
N ARG A 33 3.31 -14.28 -5.49
CA ARG A 33 2.53 -13.34 -6.32
C ARG A 33 1.05 -13.34 -5.99
N ALA A 34 0.47 -14.43 -5.50
CA ALA A 34 -0.93 -14.50 -5.11
C ALA A 34 -1.16 -13.72 -3.82
N ALA A 35 -0.32 -13.92 -2.80
CA ALA A 35 -0.31 -13.11 -1.58
C ALA A 35 -0.15 -11.62 -1.90
N ALA A 36 0.77 -11.28 -2.81
CA ALA A 36 0.94 -9.90 -3.28
C ALA A 36 -0.32 -9.35 -3.95
N ARG A 37 -0.92 -10.13 -4.85
CA ARG A 37 -2.14 -9.74 -5.55
C ARG A 37 -3.30 -9.50 -4.57
N ASP A 38 -3.44 -10.35 -3.56
CA ASP A 38 -4.53 -10.29 -2.60
C ASP A 38 -4.32 -9.12 -1.63
N TYR A 39 -3.10 -8.93 -1.12
CA TYR A 39 -2.74 -7.77 -0.30
C TYR A 39 -2.92 -6.44 -1.06
N PHE A 40 -2.45 -6.35 -2.31
CA PHE A 40 -2.62 -5.15 -3.13
C PHE A 40 -4.09 -4.88 -3.42
N GLY A 41 -4.89 -5.92 -3.68
CA GLY A 41 -6.33 -5.77 -3.90
C GLY A 41 -7.07 -5.30 -2.64
N GLN A 42 -6.74 -5.90 -1.49
CA GLN A 42 -7.41 -5.61 -0.22
C GLN A 42 -7.06 -4.22 0.32
N TYR A 43 -5.82 -3.78 0.14
CA TYR A 43 -5.32 -2.53 0.72
C TYR A 43 -5.00 -1.49 -0.35
N CYS A 44 -3.94 -1.70 -1.13
CA CYS A 44 -3.35 -0.65 -1.97
C CYS A 44 -4.24 -0.19 -3.14
N ALA A 45 -5.10 -1.06 -3.66
CA ALA A 45 -6.03 -0.83 -4.76
C ALA A 45 -7.49 -0.78 -4.30
N SER A 46 -7.74 -0.57 -3.00
CA SER A 46 -9.06 -0.44 -2.41
C SER A 46 -9.25 0.95 -1.80
N VAL A 47 -10.30 1.66 -2.23
CA VAL A 47 -10.60 3.05 -1.82
C VAL A 47 -10.78 3.19 -0.31
N GLU A 48 -11.40 2.21 0.34
CA GLU A 48 -11.54 2.18 1.81
C GLU A 48 -10.49 1.30 2.48
N GLY A 49 -10.00 0.29 1.75
CA GLY A 49 -9.09 -0.72 2.29
C GLY A 49 -7.73 -0.15 2.66
N TRP A 50 -7.21 0.84 1.92
CA TRP A 50 -5.89 1.41 2.22
C TRP A 50 -5.78 1.96 3.64
N ARG A 51 -6.86 2.49 4.21
CA ARG A 51 -6.90 3.00 5.60
C ARG A 51 -6.69 1.92 6.66
N ARG A 52 -6.97 0.66 6.31
CA ARG A 52 -6.79 -0.51 7.18
C ARG A 52 -5.39 -1.12 7.09
N CYS A 53 -4.57 -0.70 6.12
CA CYS A 53 -3.16 -1.07 6.07
C CYS A 53 -2.43 -0.47 7.29
N THR A 54 -1.68 -1.29 8.02
CA THR A 54 -0.95 -0.85 9.22
C THR A 54 0.06 0.26 8.92
N VAL A 55 0.74 0.16 7.77
CA VAL A 55 1.70 1.17 7.30
C VAL A 55 0.99 2.48 6.97
N ALA A 56 -0.09 2.43 6.20
CA ALA A 56 -0.87 3.63 5.87
C ALA A 56 -1.45 4.30 7.12
N ARG A 57 -1.95 3.51 8.07
CA ARG A 57 -2.47 4.01 9.35
C ARG A 57 -1.40 4.70 10.20
N ALA A 58 -0.18 4.17 10.19
CA ALA A 58 0.96 4.80 10.85
C ALA A 58 1.30 6.16 10.20
N MET A 59 1.32 6.22 8.86
CA MET A 59 1.54 7.45 8.11
C MET A 59 0.43 8.49 8.36
N SER A 60 -0.85 8.08 8.34
CA SER A 60 -1.96 9.00 8.64
C SER A 60 -1.82 9.62 10.03
N ARG A 61 -1.50 8.81 11.05
CA ARG A 61 -1.25 9.30 12.41
C ARG A 61 -0.03 10.22 12.53
N PHE A 62 0.99 9.97 11.73
CA PHE A 62 2.17 10.83 11.67
C PHE A 62 1.78 12.22 11.15
N TYR A 63 1.09 12.29 10.01
CA TYR A 63 0.63 13.56 9.43
C TYR A 63 -0.43 14.29 10.26
N GLU A 64 -1.32 13.55 10.95
CA GLU A 64 -2.27 14.12 11.91
C GLU A 64 -1.56 14.81 13.08
N ARG A 65 -0.41 14.29 13.53
CA ARG A 65 0.40 14.90 14.58
C ARG A 65 1.21 16.11 14.11
N GLU A 66 1.66 16.12 12.86
CA GLU A 66 2.44 17.25 12.31
C GLU A 66 1.55 18.42 11.84
N SER A 67 0.24 18.21 11.71
CA SER A 67 -0.71 19.27 11.36
C SER A 67 -1.15 20.14 12.54
N PHE A 68 -0.47 20.03 13.69
CA PHE A 68 -0.72 20.80 14.92
C PHE A 68 0.56 21.50 15.38
#